data_AF-A0A1I5G0B7-F1
#
_entry.id   AF-A0A1I5G0B7-F1
#
_cell.length_a   1.000
_cell.length_b   1.000
_cell.length_c   1.000
_cell.angle_alpha   90.00
_cell.angle_beta   90.00
_cell.angle_gamma   90.00
#
_symmetry.space_group_name_H-M   'P 1'
#
loop_
_entity.id
_entity.type
_entity.pdbx_description
1 polymer ?
#
loop_
_entity_poly.entity_id
_entity_poly.type
_entity_poly.pdbx_seq_one_letter_code
_entity_poly.pdbx_strand_id
1 'polypeptide(L)' 'MTKSITAVRWVAARRLRALLHGDGGMTTAEYAMGTVAAVAFASLLFEIVTGGTIKEALTGLIERGLEGGGI' A
#
# COMPACT_ATOMS: atom_id res chain seq x y z
N MET A 1 -3.61 32.19 25.27
CA MET A 1 -5.09 32.13 25.28
C MET A 1 -5.71 32.08 23.86
N THR A 2 -4.98 31.69 22.81
CA THR A 2 -5.43 31.79 21.39
C THR A 2 -5.67 30.45 20.70
N LYS A 3 -5.27 29.33 21.33
CA LYS A 3 -5.26 28.00 20.69
C LYS A 3 -6.67 27.39 20.56
N SER A 4 -7.61 27.83 21.39
CA SER A 4 -8.99 27.31 21.42
C SER A 4 -9.76 27.66 20.15
N ILE A 5 -9.63 28.90 19.65
CA ILE A 5 -10.32 29.37 18.44
C ILE A 5 -9.84 28.60 17.20
N THR A 6 -8.54 28.30 17.12
CA THR A 6 -7.98 27.53 16.00
C THR A 6 -8.42 26.07 16.04
N ALA A 7 -8.50 25.46 17.22
CA ALA A 7 -8.99 24.09 17.40
C ALA A 7 -10.46 23.96 17.01
N VAL A 8 -11.31 24.90 17.45
CA VAL A 8 -12.74 24.94 17.08
C VAL A 8 -12.91 25.12 15.57
N ARG A 9 -12.13 26.01 14.94
CA ARG A 9 -12.12 26.18 13.47
C ARG A 9 -11.67 24.91 12.74
N TRP A 10 -10.67 24.20 13.26
CA TRP A 10 -10.18 22.95 12.66
C TRP A 10 -11.20 21.82 12.72
N VAL A 11 -11.84 21.64 13.88
CA VAL A 11 -12.89 20.63 14.06
C VAL A 11 -14.10 20.97 13.21
N ALA A 12 -14.50 22.24 13.14
CA ALA A 12 -15.59 22.70 12.29
C ALA A 12 -15.31 22.49 10.79
N ALA A 13 -14.11 22.81 10.32
CA ALA A 13 -13.71 22.58 8.92
C ALA A 13 -13.67 21.09 8.56
N ARG A 14 -13.19 20.23 9.48
CA ARG A 14 -13.23 18.77 9.34
C ARG A 14 -14.67 18.26 9.27
N ARG A 15 -15.55 18.74 10.16
CA ARG A 15 -16.96 18.35 10.20
C ARG A 15 -17.70 18.81 8.94
N LEU A 16 -17.44 20.02 8.46
CA LEU A 16 -18.00 20.53 7.22
C LEU A 16 -17.55 19.71 6.01
N ARG A 17 -16.27 19.33 5.94
CA ARG A 17 -15.78 18.41 4.89
C ARG A 17 -16.49 17.06 4.96
N ALA A 18 -16.63 16.46 6.15
CA ALA A 18 -17.32 15.18 6.31
C ALA A 18 -18.80 15.26 5.90
N LEU A 19 -19.50 16.33 6.29
CA LEU A 19 -20.90 16.56 5.92
C LEU A 19 -21.08 16.79 4.41
N LEU A 20 -20.15 17.50 3.76
CA LEU A 20 -20.14 17.70 2.31
C LEU A 20 -19.80 16.43 1.52
N HIS A 21 -19.14 15.44 2.14
CA HIS A 21 -18.77 14.18 1.49
C HIS A 21 -19.79 13.05 1.68
N GLY A 22 -20.80 13.24 2.54
CA GLY A 22 -21.90 12.28 2.76
C GLY A 22 -21.44 10.93 3.34
N ASP A 23 -22.11 10.45 4.39
CA ASP A 23 -21.81 9.14 4.99
C ASP A 23 -22.00 7.95 4.02
N GLY A 24 -22.59 8.17 2.83
CA GLY A 24 -22.68 7.19 1.74
C GLY A 24 -21.40 6.99 0.92
N GLY A 25 -20.42 7.90 1.00
CA GLY A 25 -19.14 7.80 0.29
C GLY A 25 -17.96 7.34 1.16
N MET A 26 -18.10 7.42 2.48
CA MET A 26 -17.04 7.07 3.43
C MET A 26 -16.74 5.56 3.44
N THR A 27 -17.77 4.73 3.31
CA THR A 27 -17.64 3.28 3.22
C THR A 27 -17.19 2.85 1.81
N THR A 28 -17.75 3.42 0.73
CA THR A 28 -17.35 3.07 -0.65
C THR A 28 -15.92 3.46 -0.99
N ALA A 29 -15.44 4.63 -0.54
CA ALA A 29 -14.07 5.06 -0.78
C ALA A 29 -13.05 4.20 -0.02
N GLU A 30 -13.37 3.76 1.20
CA GLU A 30 -12.51 2.88 1.98
C GLU A 30 -12.33 1.51 1.30
N TYR A 31 -13.41 0.90 0.83
CA TYR A 31 -13.33 -0.36 0.10
C TYR A 31 -12.57 -0.22 -1.23
N ALA A 32 -12.82 0.86 -1.99
CA ALA A 32 -12.13 1.09 -3.25
C ALA A 32 -10.62 1.33 -3.06
N MET A 33 -10.24 2.13 -2.06
CA MET A 33 -8.84 2.37 -1.73
C MET A 33 -8.15 1.11 -1.20
N GLY A 34 -8.87 0.22 -0.50
CA GLY A 34 -8.36 -1.09 -0.09
C GLY A 34 -7.92 -1.93 -1.27
N THR A 35 -8.73 -2.01 -2.34
CA THR A 35 -8.35 -2.73 -3.57
C THR A 35 -7.19 -2.05 -4.30
N VAL A 36 -7.20 -0.72 -4.43
CA VAL A 36 -6.10 0.02 -5.08
C VAL A 36 -4.78 -0.20 -4.34
N ALA A 37 -4.79 -0.13 -3.00
CA ALA A 37 -3.61 -0.38 -2.19
C ALA A 37 -3.10 -1.83 -2.34
N ALA A 38 -4.00 -2.81 -2.34
CA ALA A 38 -3.65 -4.21 -2.54
C ALA A 38 -3.02 -4.46 -3.93
N VAL A 39 -3.60 -3.89 -4.99
CA VAL A 39 -3.08 -4.02 -6.36
C VAL A 39 -1.73 -3.34 -6.50
N ALA A 40 -1.57 -2.12 -5.98
CA ALA A 40 -0.29 -1.41 -6.03
C ALA A 40 0.83 -2.18 -5.31
N PHE A 41 0.53 -2.76 -4.14
CA PHE A 41 1.47 -3.60 -3.42
C PHE A 41 1.80 -4.89 -4.19
N ALA A 42 0.80 -5.57 -4.77
CA ALA A 42 1.00 -6.75 -5.59
C ALA A 42 1.87 -6.46 -6.83
N SER A 43 1.67 -5.34 -7.50
CA SER A 43 2.49 -4.89 -8.63
C SER A 43 3.95 -4.67 -8.21
N LEU A 44 4.18 -3.99 -7.07
CA LEU A 44 5.53 -3.80 -6.54
C LEU A 44 6.22 -5.14 -6.22
N LEU A 45 5.52 -6.07 -5.57
CA LEU A 45 6.06 -7.40 -5.29
C LEU A 45 6.35 -8.18 -6.57
N PHE A 46 5.50 -8.08 -7.58
CA PHE A 46 5.72 -8.71 -8.87
C PHE A 46 6.99 -8.18 -9.54
N GLU A 47 7.19 -6.86 -9.56
CA GLU A 47 8.43 -6.26 -10.09
C GLU A 47 9.67 -6.72 -9.32
N ILE A 48 9.60 -6.76 -7.98
CA ILE A 48 10.70 -7.23 -7.14
C ILE A 48 11.08 -8.68 -7.48
N VAL A 49 10.08 -9.58 -7.52
CA VAL A 49 10.30 -11.01 -7.77
C VAL A 49 10.73 -11.28 -9.21
N THR A 50 10.24 -10.48 -10.15
CA THR A 50 10.59 -10.63 -11.58
C THR A 50 11.83 -9.87 -12.01
N GLY A 51 12.40 -9.05 -11.11
CA GLY A 51 13.64 -8.33 -11.30
C GLY A 51 14.86 -9.24 -11.49
N GLY A 52 15.88 -8.73 -12.19
CA GLY A 52 17.08 -9.49 -12.55
C GLY A 52 17.80 -10.08 -11.33
N THR A 53 17.95 -9.29 -10.26
CA THR A 53 18.68 -9.70 -9.05
C THR A 53 18.07 -10.91 -8.36
N ILE A 54 16.74 -11.00 -8.24
CA ILE A 54 16.09 -12.16 -7.60
C ILE A 54 16.16 -13.39 -8.52
N LYS A 55 15.99 -13.20 -9.83
CA LYS A 55 16.14 -14.29 -10.80
C LYS A 55 17.55 -14.87 -10.77
N GLU A 56 18.57 -14.02 -10.79
CA GLU A 56 19.98 -14.44 -10.69
C GLU A 56 20.27 -15.16 -9.38
N ALA A 57 19.77 -14.64 -8.25
CA ALA A 57 19.94 -15.29 -6.95
C ALA A 57 19.27 -16.67 -6.90
N LEU A 58 18.07 -16.81 -7.47
CA LEU A 58 17.36 -18.08 -7.54
C LEU A 58 18.05 -19.07 -8.50
N THR A 59 18.49 -18.60 -9.67
CA THR A 59 19.27 -19.40 -10.62
C THR A 59 20.54 -19.93 -9.96
N GLY A 60 21.31 -19.07 -9.29
CA GLY A 60 22.52 -19.49 -8.58
C GLY A 60 22.23 -20.47 -7.44
N LEU A 61 21.10 -20.35 -6.74
CA LEU A 61 20.69 -21.33 -5.73
C LEU A 61 20.39 -22.71 -6.37
N ILE A 62 19.69 -22.71 -7.50
CA ILE A 62 19.35 -23.93 -8.25
C ILE A 62 20.62 -24.59 -8.80
N GLU A 63 21.52 -23.81 -9.40
CA GLU A 63 22.80 -24.30 -9.93
C GLU A 63 23.64 -24.96 -8.84
N ARG A 64 23.80 -24.31 -7.67
CA ARG A 64 24.52 -24.89 -6.53
C ARG A 64 23.85 -26.16 -5.99
N GLY A 65 22.52 -26.22 -6.05
CA GLY A 65 21.76 -27.43 -5.69
C GLY A 65 21.96 -28.58 -6.68
N LEU A 66 22.09 -28.30 -7.97
CA LEU A 66 22.41 -29.29 -9.00
C LEU A 66 23.88 -29.76 -8.89
N GLU A 67 24.82 -28.84 -8.71
CA GLU A 67 26.24 -29.15 -8.54
C GLU A 67 26.51 -29.97 -7.27
N GLY A 68 25.74 -29.75 -6.19
CA GLY A 68 25.85 -30.54 -4.95
C GLY A 68 25.03 -31.84 -4.93
N GLY A 69 24.20 -32.10 -5.94
CA GLY A 69 23.23 -33.20 -5.97
C GLY A 69 23.40 -34.19 -7.12
N GLY A 70 24.26 -33.90 -8.10
CA GLY A 70 24.65 -34.82 -9.16
C GLY A 70 26.14 -35.13 -9.08
N ILE A 71 26.44 -36.42 -8.84
CA ILE A 71 27.76 -37.10 -8.69
C ILE A 71 28.65 -36.67 -7.52
#